data_AF-A0A6A0HGG5-F1
#
_entry.id   AF-A0A6A0HGG5-F1
#
_cell.length_a   1.000
_cell.length_b   1.000
_cell.length_c   1.000
_cell.angle_alpha   90.00
_cell.angle_beta   90.00
_cell.angle_gamma   90.00
#
_symmetry.space_group_name_H-M   'P 1'
#
loop_
_entity.id
_entity.type
_entity.pdbx_description
1 polymer ?
#
loop_
_entity_poly.entity_id
_entity_poly.type
_entity_poly.pdbx_seq_one_letter_code
_entity_poly.pdbx_strand_id
1 'polypeptide(L)'
;MTFAVDYENRAWSEAKQSTNGNPVATGLLNSEVVRAGVEYLASARWAEFPLRFGYYSEPQPYKDRYFQAQYYGEQIKLKALTFGAGIRRAAWTFDAAVELGASDMAWWLDAGDYYNERISSTEERFNEITFSFGYQF
;
A
#
# COMPACT_ATOMS: atom_id res chain seq x y z
N MET A 1 -4.00 -25.98 1.68
CA MET A 1 -4.41 -24.58 1.85
C MET A 1 -3.45 -23.94 2.83
N THR A 2 -2.93 -22.77 2.49
CA THR A 2 -1.88 -22.08 3.24
C THR A 2 -2.35 -20.67 3.54
N PHE A 3 -2.10 -20.17 4.74
CA PHE A 3 -2.43 -18.81 5.15
C PHE A 3 -1.14 -18.06 5.49
N ALA A 4 -1.12 -16.76 5.18
CA ALA A 4 -0.04 -15.86 5.53
C ALA A 4 -0.60 -14.55 6.08
N VAL A 5 0.05 -14.02 7.11
CA VAL A 5 -0.20 -12.69 7.65
C VAL A 5 1.15 -12.02 7.83
N ASP A 6 1.26 -10.79 7.35
CA ASP A 6 2.45 -9.96 7.44
C ASP A 6 2.10 -8.62 8.11
N TYR A 7 3.01 -8.15 8.96
CA TYR A 7 2.92 -6.85 9.62
C TYR A 7 4.23 -6.11 9.39
N GLU A 8 4.12 -4.87 8.93
CA GLU A 8 5.26 -4.01 8.65
C GLU A 8 5.06 -2.66 9.32
N ASN A 9 6.03 -2.25 10.14
CA ASN A 9 6.10 -0.89 10.66
C ASN A 9 7.09 -0.06 9.83
N ARG A 10 6.60 1.00 9.18
CA ARG A 10 7.44 1.94 8.43
C ARG A 10 7.74 3.16 9.30
N ALA A 11 8.99 3.28 9.73
CA ALA A 11 9.48 4.30 10.67
C ALA A 11 9.65 5.69 10.05
N TRP A 12 8.59 6.25 9.44
CA TRP A 12 8.61 7.57 8.80
C TRP A 12 8.95 8.73 9.74
N SER A 13 8.76 8.55 11.05
CA SER A 13 9.16 9.54 12.07
C SER A 13 10.67 9.77 12.13
N GLU A 14 11.48 8.82 11.65
CA GLU A 14 12.93 8.94 11.58
C GLU A 14 13.41 9.48 10.22
N ALA A 15 12.50 9.62 9.25
CA ALA A 15 12.84 10.09 7.92
C ALA A 15 13.33 11.55 7.94
N LYS A 16 14.38 11.81 7.16
CA LYS A 16 14.96 13.15 6.98
C LYS A 16 14.91 13.52 5.51
N GLN A 17 14.44 14.72 5.23
CA GLN A 17 14.49 15.31 3.90
C GLN A 17 15.71 16.23 3.83
N SER A 18 16.45 16.21 2.72
CA SER A 18 17.53 17.16 2.49
C SER A 18 16.96 18.44 1.90
N THR A 19 17.14 19.56 2.59
CA THR A 19 16.82 20.90 2.08
C THR A 19 18.10 21.71 2.07
N ASN A 20 18.57 22.10 0.89
CA ASN A 20 19.83 22.82 0.70
C ASN A 20 21.04 22.12 1.36
N GLY A 21 21.09 20.78 1.33
CA GLY A 21 22.18 19.99 1.91
C GLY A 21 22.08 19.76 3.41
N ASN A 22 21.12 20.37 4.10
CA ASN A 22 20.88 20.14 5.52
C ASN A 22 19.73 19.13 5.72
N PRO A 23 19.92 18.11 6.57
CA PRO A 23 18.85 17.18 6.89
C PRO A 23 17.82 17.86 7.81
N VAL A 24 16.56 17.87 7.37
CA VAL A 24 15.41 18.38 8.13
C VAL A 24 14.48 17.20 8.41
N ALA A 25 14.02 17.06 9.65
CA ALA A 25 13.05 16.04 10.02
C ALA A 25 11.75 16.25 9.24
N THR A 26 11.17 15.18 8.69
CA THR A 26 9.94 15.29 7.89
C THR A 26 8.71 15.57 8.75
N GLY A 27 8.73 15.15 10.03
CA GLY A 27 7.60 15.25 10.95
C GLY A 27 6.45 14.30 10.61
N LEU A 28 6.71 13.28 9.78
CA LEU A 28 5.73 12.26 9.42
C LEU A 28 5.58 11.25 10.55
N LEU A 29 4.38 10.73 10.75
CA LEU A 29 4.15 9.61 11.66
C LEU A 29 4.42 8.28 10.97
N ASN A 30 4.76 7.27 11.78
CA ASN A 30 4.95 5.91 11.30
C ASN A 30 3.67 5.35 10.67
N SER A 31 3.84 4.47 9.69
CA SER A 31 2.74 3.74 9.06
C SER A 31 2.81 2.27 9.43
N GLU A 32 1.66 1.69 9.76
CA GLU A 32 1.54 0.27 10.08
C GLU A 32 0.77 -0.43 8.96
N VAL A 33 1.45 -1.32 8.25
CA VAL A 33 0.87 -2.06 7.14
C VAL A 33 0.54 -3.47 7.61
N VAL A 34 -0.66 -3.92 7.28
CA VAL A 34 -1.12 -5.28 7.57
C VAL A 34 -1.54 -5.93 6.26
N ARG A 35 -1.00 -7.13 6.01
CA ARG A 35 -1.33 -7.93 4.83
C ARG A 35 -1.79 -9.31 5.29
N ALA A 36 -2.84 -9.82 4.67
CA ALA A 36 -3.33 -11.17 4.92
C ALA A 36 -3.65 -11.85 3.59
N GLY A 37 -3.35 -13.14 3.49
CA GLY A 37 -3.58 -13.90 2.26
C GLY A 37 -3.78 -15.38 2.50
N VAL A 38 -4.41 -16.02 1.52
CA VAL A 38 -4.64 -17.46 1.46
C VAL A 38 -4.25 -17.99 0.08
N GLU A 39 -3.60 -19.15 0.08
CA GLU A 39 -3.33 -19.94 -1.14
C GLU A 39 -4.05 -21.29 -1.03
N TYR A 40 -4.79 -21.64 -2.08
CA TYR A 40 -5.32 -22.98 -2.32
C TYR A 40 -4.61 -23.59 -3.52
N LEU A 41 -3.99 -24.77 -3.33
CA LEU A 41 -3.32 -25.49 -4.40
C LEU A 41 -4.28 -26.55 -4.96
N ALA A 42 -4.82 -26.32 -6.14
CA ALA A 42 -5.60 -27.32 -6.86
C ALA A 42 -4.66 -28.20 -7.69
N SER A 43 -4.75 -29.52 -7.56
CA SER A 43 -3.85 -30.44 -8.26
C SER A 43 -4.59 -31.21 -9.36
N ALA A 44 -3.98 -31.26 -10.53
CA ALA A 44 -4.35 -32.20 -11.60
C ALA A 44 -3.15 -33.12 -11.90
N ARG A 45 -3.39 -34.22 -12.62
CA ARG A 45 -2.33 -35.18 -12.97
C ARG A 45 -1.12 -34.56 -13.67
N TRP A 46 -1.30 -33.46 -14.38
CA TRP A 46 -0.30 -32.88 -15.28
C TRP A 46 0.28 -31.55 -14.80
N ALA A 47 -0.32 -30.92 -13.77
CA ALA A 47 0.10 -29.63 -13.23
C ALA A 47 -0.60 -29.34 -11.89
N GLU A 48 -0.05 -28.39 -11.15
CA GLU A 48 -0.67 -27.79 -9.98
C GLU A 48 -1.09 -26.35 -10.28
N PHE A 49 -2.18 -25.90 -9.67
CA PHE A 49 -2.79 -24.60 -9.90
C PHE A 49 -2.92 -23.86 -8.57
N PRO A 50 -1.96 -23.03 -8.18
CA PRO A 50 -2.12 -22.17 -7.03
C PRO A 50 -3.17 -21.10 -7.33
N LEU A 51 -4.18 -21.00 -6.47
CA LEU A 51 -5.18 -19.95 -6.44
C LEU A 51 -4.94 -19.12 -5.18
N ARG A 52 -4.81 -17.81 -5.33
CA ARG A 52 -4.43 -16.89 -4.25
C ARG A 52 -5.47 -15.80 -4.11
N PHE A 53 -5.78 -15.47 -2.87
CA PHE A 53 -6.59 -14.32 -2.52
C PHE A 53 -5.93 -13.60 -1.35
N GLY A 54 -5.91 -12.28 -1.40
CA GLY A 54 -5.33 -11.47 -0.34
C GLY A 54 -6.05 -10.15 -0.15
N TYR A 55 -5.79 -9.57 1.02
CA TYR A 55 -6.20 -8.24 1.39
C TYR A 55 -5.05 -7.56 2.12
N TYR A 56 -4.83 -6.29 1.84
CA TYR A 56 -3.96 -5.48 2.68
C TYR A 56 -4.52 -4.07 2.89
N SER A 57 -4.09 -3.46 3.99
CA SER A 57 -4.27 -2.02 4.20
C SER A 57 -2.91 -1.39 4.44
N GLU A 58 -2.60 -0.39 3.62
CA GLU A 58 -1.34 0.33 3.61
C GLU A 58 -1.60 1.82 3.88
N PRO A 59 -1.43 2.27 5.13
CA PRO A 59 -1.55 3.67 5.49
C PRO A 59 -0.39 4.48 4.92
N GLN A 60 -0.69 5.57 4.22
CA GLN A 60 0.31 6.52 3.75
C GLN A 60 0.88 7.32 4.94
N PRO A 61 2.16 7.72 4.90
CA PRO A 61 2.69 8.59 5.93
C PRO A 61 1.94 9.93 5.94
N TYR A 62 1.65 10.44 7.13
CA TYR A 62 0.91 11.70 7.31
C TYR A 62 1.50 12.49 8.48
N LYS A 63 1.15 13.78 8.56
CA LYS A 63 1.52 14.64 9.70
C LYS A 63 0.33 14.81 10.62
N ASP A 64 0.47 14.41 11.88
CA ASP A 64 -0.52 14.72 12.92
C ASP A 64 -0.15 16.08 13.54
N ARG A 65 -0.85 17.12 13.07
CA ARG A 65 -0.77 18.55 13.49
C ARG A 65 0.49 19.32 13.10
N TYR A 66 0.27 20.58 12.69
CA TYR A 66 1.04 21.81 13.02
C TYR A 66 0.46 22.92 12.10
N PHE A 67 -0.59 23.65 12.48
CA PHE A 67 -0.51 24.96 13.17
C PHE A 67 -1.95 25.39 13.62
N GLN A 68 -2.10 26.03 14.78
CA GLN A 68 -3.35 26.63 15.31
C GLN A 68 -4.52 25.73 15.74
N ALA A 69 -4.30 24.50 16.24
CA ALA A 69 -5.31 23.76 17.01
C ALA A 69 -6.68 23.49 16.32
N GLN A 70 -6.82 23.71 15.01
CA GLN A 70 -8.12 23.70 14.33
C GLN A 70 -8.27 22.65 13.22
N TYR A 71 -7.20 21.96 12.79
CA TYR A 71 -7.28 20.97 11.71
C TYR A 71 -6.46 19.69 12.03
N TYR A 72 -7.14 18.54 12.17
CA TYR A 72 -6.63 17.18 12.37
C TYR A 72 -6.60 16.32 11.08
N GLY A 73 -5.54 16.37 10.27
CA GLY A 73 -5.47 15.54 9.05
C GLY A 73 -5.68 14.06 9.32
N GLU A 74 -6.55 13.40 8.55
CA GLU A 74 -6.76 11.95 8.64
C GLU A 74 -5.73 11.20 7.78
N GLN A 75 -5.22 10.08 8.28
CA GLN A 75 -4.29 9.24 7.53
C GLN A 75 -5.01 8.54 6.39
N ILE A 76 -4.53 8.72 5.15
CA ILE A 76 -5.02 7.95 4.01
C ILE A 76 -4.60 6.51 4.15
N LYS A 77 -5.55 5.61 3.96
CA LYS A 77 -5.31 4.18 3.91
C LYS A 77 -5.64 3.69 2.52
N LEU A 78 -4.62 3.19 1.83
CA LEU A 78 -4.84 2.33 0.68
C LEU A 78 -5.36 1.00 1.23
N LYS A 79 -6.43 0.49 0.64
CA LYS A 79 -6.95 -0.85 0.87
C LYS A 79 -6.99 -1.56 -0.46
N ALA A 80 -6.48 -2.77 -0.51
CA ALA A 80 -6.47 -3.51 -1.76
C ALA A 80 -6.88 -4.96 -1.56
N LEU A 81 -7.59 -5.46 -2.57
CA LEU A 81 -7.90 -6.87 -2.75
C LEU A 81 -6.99 -7.42 -3.85
N THR A 82 -6.38 -8.58 -3.60
CA THR A 82 -5.50 -9.24 -4.56
C THR A 82 -6.06 -10.61 -4.94
N PHE A 83 -5.97 -10.93 -6.22
CA PHE A 83 -6.34 -12.23 -6.77
C PHE A 83 -5.17 -12.73 -7.60
N GLY A 84 -4.73 -13.96 -7.35
CA GLY A 84 -3.65 -14.58 -8.09
C GLY A 84 -4.04 -15.97 -8.56
N ALA A 85 -3.55 -16.36 -9.72
CA ALA A 85 -3.65 -17.72 -10.19
C ALA A 85 -2.37 -18.09 -10.93
N GLY A 86 -2.01 -19.36 -10.89
CA GLY A 86 -0.86 -19.85 -11.63
C GLY A 86 -1.04 -21.28 -12.09
N ILE A 87 -0.01 -21.75 -12.77
CA ILE A 87 0.17 -23.13 -13.16
C ILE A 87 1.63 -23.52 -12.93
N ARG A 88 1.84 -24.63 -12.23
CA ARG A 88 3.15 -25.19 -11.92
C ARG A 88 3.26 -26.56 -12.55
N ARG A 89 4.29 -26.75 -13.37
CA ARG A 89 4.69 -28.03 -13.95
C ARG A 89 6.18 -28.21 -13.71
N ALA A 90 6.66 -29.46 -13.64
CA ALA A 90 8.03 -29.78 -13.18
C ALA A 90 9.18 -28.97 -13.84
N ALA A 91 9.00 -28.47 -15.06
CA ALA A 91 10.01 -27.72 -15.80
C ALA A 91 9.63 -26.27 -16.09
N TRP A 92 8.46 -25.80 -15.65
CA TRP A 92 8.08 -24.40 -15.83
C TRP A 92 6.93 -24.00 -14.92
N THR A 93 6.91 -22.74 -14.53
CA THR A 93 5.79 -22.12 -13.80
C THR A 93 5.35 -20.87 -14.52
N PHE A 94 4.06 -20.57 -14.42
CA PHE A 94 3.48 -19.30 -14.83
C PHE A 94 2.53 -18.83 -13.74
N ASP A 95 2.65 -17.57 -13.34
CA ASP A 95 1.81 -16.96 -12.32
C ASP A 95 1.33 -15.61 -12.83
N ALA A 96 0.06 -15.29 -12.55
CA ALA A 96 -0.53 -13.99 -12.81
C ALA A 96 -1.29 -13.53 -11.57
N ALA A 97 -1.30 -12.23 -11.32
CA ALA A 97 -2.11 -11.63 -10.29
C ALA A 97 -2.66 -10.27 -10.71
N VAL A 98 -3.81 -9.93 -10.13
CA VAL A 98 -4.46 -8.63 -10.23
C VAL A 98 -4.68 -8.09 -8.83
N GLU A 99 -4.47 -6.79 -8.70
CA GLU A 99 -4.74 -6.02 -7.50
C GLU A 99 -5.75 -4.94 -7.81
N LEU A 100 -6.73 -4.78 -6.91
CA LEU A 100 -7.75 -3.74 -6.94
C LEU A 100 -7.59 -2.91 -5.68
N GLY A 101 -6.92 -1.77 -5.81
CA GLY A 101 -6.65 -0.82 -4.73
C GLY A 101 -7.62 0.36 -4.77
N ALA A 102 -8.07 0.77 -3.59
CA ALA A 102 -8.77 2.03 -3.39
C ALA A 102 -8.25 2.72 -2.13
N SER A 103 -8.10 4.03 -2.19
CA SER A 103 -7.79 4.84 -1.02
C SER A 103 -9.07 5.34 -0.35
N ASP A 104 -9.05 5.36 0.98
CA ASP A 104 -10.07 6.10 1.74
C ASP A 104 -9.99 7.59 1.38
N MET A 105 -11.14 8.29 1.35
CA MET A 105 -11.13 9.75 1.28
C MET A 105 -10.48 10.29 2.55
N ALA A 106 -9.41 11.05 2.40
CA ALA A 106 -8.93 11.88 3.48
C ALA A 106 -8.56 13.26 2.94
N TRP A 107 -8.47 14.19 3.87
CA TRP A 107 -8.07 15.55 3.62
C TRP A 107 -6.63 15.72 4.11
N TRP A 108 -5.77 16.26 3.25
CA TRP A 108 -4.40 16.60 3.62
C TRP A 108 -4.05 18.00 3.09
N LEU A 109 -3.20 18.72 3.83
CA LEU A 109 -2.64 20.00 3.38
C LEU A 109 -1.28 19.71 2.73
N ASP A 110 -1.09 20.11 1.47
CA ASP A 110 0.23 20.06 0.84
C ASP A 110 1.13 21.18 1.43
N ALA A 111 2.44 20.96 1.46
CA ALA A 111 3.43 21.91 1.94
C ALA A 111 3.40 23.25 1.17
N GLY A 112 2.98 23.25 -0.10
CA GLY A 112 2.77 24.47 -0.88
C GLY A 112 1.55 25.30 -0.42
N ASP A 113 0.50 24.63 0.03
CA ASP A 113 -0.73 25.24 0.55
C ASP A 113 -0.52 25.76 1.99
N TYR A 114 0.35 25.09 2.75
CA TYR A 114 0.84 25.52 4.07
C TYR A 114 1.49 26.91 4.07
N TYR A 115 2.28 27.27 3.05
CA TYR A 115 2.95 28.58 2.98
C TYR A 115 2.07 29.69 2.38
N ASN A 116 0.98 29.34 1.70
CA ASN A 116 0.16 30.28 0.94
C ASN A 116 -1.23 30.52 1.54
N GLU A 117 -1.55 29.95 2.71
CA GLU A 117 -2.87 30.03 3.36
C GLU A 117 -4.04 29.64 2.44
N ARG A 118 -3.76 28.85 1.40
CA ARG A 118 -4.78 28.33 0.50
C ARG A 118 -5.27 27.02 1.07
N ILE A 119 -6.43 27.06 1.70
CA ILE A 119 -7.15 25.84 2.09
C ILE A 119 -7.75 25.25 0.81
N SER A 120 -6.96 24.50 0.05
CA SER A 120 -7.50 23.58 -0.95
C SER A 120 -7.99 22.34 -0.22
N SER A 121 -9.29 22.12 -0.14
CA SER A 121 -9.83 20.81 0.23
C SER A 121 -9.66 19.88 -0.97
N THR A 122 -8.51 19.22 -1.06
CA THR A 122 -8.29 18.24 -2.13
C THR A 122 -8.79 16.89 -1.64
N GLU A 123 -10.06 16.59 -1.93
CA GLU A 123 -10.66 15.26 -1.73
C GLU A 123 -10.32 14.36 -2.93
N GLU A 124 -9.14 13.74 -2.94
CA GLU A 124 -8.77 12.83 -4.02
C GLU A 124 -8.90 11.36 -3.58
N ARG A 125 -9.77 10.62 -4.29
CA ARG A 125 -9.80 9.15 -4.26
C ARG A 125 -8.90 8.62 -5.36
N PHE A 126 -7.89 7.87 -4.97
CA PHE A 126 -7.08 7.07 -5.89
C PHE A 126 -7.64 5.65 -5.94
N ASN A 127 -8.05 5.23 -7.13
CA ASN A 127 -8.33 3.84 -7.44
C ASN A 127 -7.20 3.35 -8.34
N GLU A 128 -6.62 2.21 -8.01
CA GLU A 128 -5.51 1.60 -8.74
C GLU A 128 -5.86 0.17 -9.12
N ILE A 129 -5.52 -0.21 -10.35
CA ILE A 129 -5.63 -1.60 -10.81
C ILE A 129 -4.25 -2.00 -11.31
N THR A 130 -3.62 -2.97 -10.64
CA THR A 130 -2.28 -3.45 -10.98
C THR A 130 -2.34 -4.89 -11.46
N PHE A 131 -1.74 -5.14 -12.62
CA PHE A 131 -1.61 -6.48 -13.20
C PHE A 131 -0.15 -6.91 -13.14
N SER A 132 0.11 -8.15 -12.71
CA SER A 132 1.44 -8.73 -12.67
C SER A 132 1.45 -10.13 -13.26
N PHE A 133 2.56 -10.49 -13.91
CA PHE A 133 2.78 -11.80 -14.49
C PHE A 133 4.24 -12.22 -14.31
N GLY A 134 4.46 -13.50 -14.07
CA GLY A 134 5.77 -14.10 -13.89
C GLY A 134 5.83 -15.46 -14.55
N TYR A 135 7.00 -15.82 -15.06
CA TYR A 135 7.27 -17.13 -15.62
C TYR A 135 8.67 -17.61 -15.21
N GLN A 136 8.83 -18.92 -15.05
CA GLN A 136 10.10 -19.55 -14.74
C GLN A 136 10.24 -20.84 -15.56
N PHE A 137 11.46 -21.16 -16.01
CA PHE A 137 11.85 -22.40 -16.69
C PHE A 137 12.99 -23.08 -15.92
#